data_AF-A0A9W6PUL6-F1
#
_entry.id   AF-A0A9W6PUL6-F1
#
_cell.length_a   1.000
_cell.length_b   1.000
_cell.length_c   1.000
_cell.angle_alpha   90.00
_cell.angle_beta   90.00
_cell.angle_gamma   90.00
#
_symmetry.space_group_name_H-M   'P 1'
#
loop_
_entity.id
_entity.type
_entity.pdbx_description
1 polymer ?
#
loop_
_entity_poly.entity_id
_entity_poly.type
_entity_poly.pdbx_seq_one_letter_code
_entity_poly.pdbx_strand_id
1 'polypeptide(L)'
;MWAKKFNSTEWPFFDVAALVDPSVRADEEVLAKLDKGLPIFLSLPTIRFCERALHFATLKRAGKAPSELPDPFEPLIVLFERGSLFSSEGSGYIDVDGLGIRRGRFVDYLQDEPRAPVDREQLNDLDWRVLADRLAKEIAGLDSGIEITLSASSGADHRQYVLLSREERELAVVLVEDDSAAARVSESLSEGMQESWAASWRHVDAPDGHNKLECRMTWPPSDGQLKQLVDTLVHALRRGFGLDETGNLCYEALQRESGKAIWLPRLGLTPQRTTRAKQP
;
A
#
# COMPACT_ATOMS: atom_id res chain seq x y z
N MET A 1 1.76 19.10 19.21
CA MET A 1 1.27 19.00 20.61
C MET A 1 2.41 18.76 21.61
N TRP A 2 3.17 17.68 21.47
CA TRP A 2 4.31 17.35 22.35
C TRP A 2 5.36 18.46 22.47
N ALA A 3 5.85 19.01 21.35
CA ALA A 3 6.82 20.12 21.37
C ALA A 3 6.31 21.33 22.18
N LYS A 4 5.02 21.67 22.06
CA LYS A 4 4.37 22.73 22.84
C LYS A 4 4.28 22.41 24.34
N LYS A 5 3.91 21.17 24.69
CA LYS A 5 3.79 20.71 26.10
C LYS A 5 5.13 20.81 26.85
N PHE A 6 6.22 20.44 26.20
CA PHE A 6 7.57 20.41 26.80
C PHE A 6 8.43 21.62 26.44
N ASN A 7 7.86 22.67 25.82
CA ASN A 7 8.58 23.85 25.33
C ASN A 7 9.84 23.50 24.50
N SER A 8 9.75 22.44 23.69
CA SER A 8 10.83 21.95 22.82
C SER A 8 10.74 22.58 21.43
N THR A 9 11.90 22.85 20.83
CA THR A 9 12.01 23.25 19.42
C THR A 9 12.15 22.06 18.47
N GLU A 10 12.34 20.85 19.00
CA GLU A 10 12.48 19.63 18.20
C GLU A 10 11.10 19.13 17.71
N TRP A 11 11.04 18.71 16.44
CA TRP A 11 9.86 18.17 15.77
C TRP A 11 10.26 17.57 14.40
N PRO A 12 9.48 16.68 13.76
CA PRO A 12 8.20 16.11 14.22
C PRO A 12 8.37 15.02 15.27
N PHE A 13 9.42 14.20 15.15
CA PHE A 13 9.70 13.10 16.06
C PHE A 13 11.01 13.37 16.81
N PHE A 14 10.96 13.33 18.13
CA PHE A 14 12.08 13.65 18.99
C PHE A 14 12.02 12.82 20.26
N ASP A 15 13.08 12.83 21.07
CA ASP A 15 13.17 11.95 22.25
C ASP A 15 12.28 12.46 23.39
N VAL A 16 10.97 12.22 23.28
CA VAL A 16 9.97 12.58 24.29
C VAL A 16 10.25 11.85 25.61
N ALA A 17 10.74 10.61 25.57
CA ALA A 17 11.07 9.86 26.77
C ALA A 17 12.17 10.55 27.58
N ALA A 18 13.21 11.10 26.92
CA ALA A 18 14.24 11.89 27.58
C ALA A 18 13.71 13.10 28.34
N LEU A 19 12.71 13.78 27.77
CA LEU A 19 12.14 14.99 28.34
C LEU A 19 11.19 14.71 29.51
N VAL A 20 10.51 13.56 29.49
CA VAL A 20 9.58 13.16 30.56
C VAL A 20 10.35 12.54 31.73
N ASP A 21 11.14 11.50 31.45
CA ASP A 21 11.95 10.83 32.45
C ASP A 21 13.15 10.14 31.77
N PRO A 22 14.34 10.75 31.80
CA PRO A 22 15.51 10.22 31.11
C PRO A 22 16.01 8.90 31.69
N SER A 23 15.58 8.51 32.90
CA SER A 23 15.93 7.23 33.52
C SER A 23 15.14 6.04 32.97
N VAL A 24 14.04 6.30 32.26
CA VAL A 24 13.16 5.26 31.71
C VAL A 24 13.47 5.07 30.25
N ARG A 25 14.26 4.02 29.96
CA ARG A 25 14.75 3.70 28.61
C ARG A 25 14.41 2.27 28.22
N ALA A 26 14.45 2.03 26.92
CA ALA A 26 14.29 0.69 26.39
C ALA A 26 15.53 -0.15 26.74
N ASP A 27 15.33 -1.43 27.03
CA ASP A 27 16.41 -2.34 27.37
C ASP A 27 17.40 -2.46 26.21
N GLU A 28 18.70 -2.53 26.53
CA GLU A 28 19.77 -2.63 25.53
C GLU A 28 19.59 -3.85 24.62
N GLU A 29 19.07 -4.96 25.14
CA GLU A 29 18.77 -6.15 24.34
C GLU A 29 17.69 -5.90 23.29
N VAL A 30 16.70 -5.06 23.58
CA VAL A 30 15.64 -4.70 22.63
C VAL A 30 16.20 -3.80 21.53
N LEU A 31 17.08 -2.85 21.88
CA LEU A 31 17.77 -2.00 20.92
C LEU A 31 18.72 -2.80 20.03
N ALA A 32 19.44 -3.77 20.59
CA ALA A 32 20.31 -4.66 19.82
C ALA A 32 19.52 -5.56 18.85
N LYS A 33 18.30 -5.96 19.20
CA LYS A 33 17.39 -6.68 18.28
C LYS A 33 16.90 -5.79 17.16
N LEU A 34 16.58 -4.53 17.46
CA LEU A 34 16.23 -3.53 16.44
C LEU A 34 17.39 -3.38 15.45
N ASP A 35 18.60 -3.07 15.92
CA ASP A 35 19.78 -2.85 15.08
C ASP A 35 20.06 -4.03 14.15
N LYS A 36 19.98 -5.27 14.66
CA LYS A 36 20.16 -6.48 13.85
C LYS A 36 19.04 -6.76 12.84
N GLY A 37 17.83 -6.28 13.11
CA GLY A 37 16.65 -6.52 12.29
C GLY A 37 16.43 -5.48 11.18
N LEU A 38 17.12 -4.33 11.26
CA LEU A 38 16.95 -3.25 10.31
C LEU A 38 17.79 -3.44 9.03
N PRO A 39 17.24 -3.13 7.84
CA PRO A 39 18.01 -3.17 6.60
C PRO A 39 19.21 -2.20 6.61
N ILE A 40 20.33 -2.65 6.05
CA ILE A 40 21.61 -1.91 6.03
C ILE A 40 21.49 -0.55 5.33
N PHE A 41 20.53 -0.38 4.42
CA PHE A 41 20.33 0.87 3.67
C PHE A 41 19.51 1.93 4.42
N LEU A 42 19.02 1.65 5.63
CA LEU A 42 18.30 2.64 6.41
C LEU A 42 19.22 3.75 6.92
N SER A 43 18.70 4.98 6.89
CA SER A 43 19.45 6.14 7.36
C SER A 43 19.56 6.16 8.89
N LEU A 44 20.68 6.63 9.44
CA LEU A 44 20.86 6.82 10.88
C LEU A 44 19.73 7.63 11.56
N PRO A 45 19.19 8.71 10.95
CA PRO A 45 18.00 9.39 11.47
C PRO A 45 16.80 8.45 11.65
N THR A 46 16.51 7.61 10.65
CA THR A 46 15.42 6.63 10.70
C THR A 46 15.61 5.66 11.86
N ILE A 47 16.82 5.11 12.02
CA ILE A 47 17.17 4.21 13.13
C ILE A 47 16.91 4.89 14.48
N ARG A 48 17.38 6.14 14.65
CA ARG A 48 17.15 6.92 15.87
C ARG A 48 15.67 7.13 16.19
N PHE A 49 14.81 7.31 15.19
CA PHE A 49 13.38 7.44 15.45
C PHE A 49 12.77 6.12 15.95
N CYS A 50 13.21 4.97 15.42
CA CYS A 50 12.81 3.66 15.93
C CYS A 50 13.26 3.47 17.39
N GLU A 51 14.49 3.84 17.74
CA GLU A 51 14.98 3.78 19.13
C GLU A 51 14.15 4.67 20.07
N ARG A 52 13.86 5.91 19.64
CA ARG A 52 13.03 6.84 20.42
C ARG A 52 11.60 6.34 20.59
N ALA A 53 11.03 5.68 19.59
CA ALA A 53 9.73 5.03 19.69
C ALA A 53 9.74 3.90 20.73
N LEU A 54 10.80 3.09 20.78
CA LEU A 54 10.98 2.05 21.80
C LEU A 54 11.13 2.66 23.20
N HIS A 55 11.89 3.74 23.35
CA HIS A 55 12.00 4.46 24.62
C HIS A 55 10.64 4.98 25.10
N PHE A 56 9.86 5.58 24.19
CA PHE A 56 8.53 6.06 24.52
C PHE A 56 7.57 4.92 24.88
N ALA A 57 7.64 3.78 24.18
CA ALA A 57 6.86 2.59 24.52
C ALA A 57 7.18 2.09 25.94
N THR A 58 8.46 2.11 26.36
CA THR A 58 8.83 1.78 27.75
C THR A 58 8.29 2.81 28.75
N LEU A 59 8.34 4.10 28.43
CA LEU A 59 7.74 5.16 29.25
C LEU A 59 6.23 4.96 29.46
N LYS A 60 5.50 4.58 28.40
CA LYS A 60 4.07 4.24 28.48
C LYS A 60 3.83 3.04 29.39
N ARG A 61 4.60 1.96 29.23
CA ARG A 61 4.49 0.74 30.07
C ARG A 61 4.77 1.02 31.54
N ALA A 62 5.67 1.95 31.83
CA ALA A 62 5.95 2.41 33.19
C ALA A 62 4.86 3.33 33.77
N GLY A 63 3.82 3.67 33.01
CA GLY A 63 2.74 4.57 33.44
C GLY A 63 3.18 6.03 33.60
N LYS A 64 4.32 6.42 33.00
CA LYS A 64 4.92 7.76 33.14
C LYS A 64 4.64 8.68 31.96
N ALA A 65 4.13 8.15 30.85
CA ALA A 65 3.73 8.96 29.71
C ALA A 65 2.43 9.75 30.03
N PRO A 66 2.36 11.06 29.72
CA PRO A 66 1.12 11.83 29.83
C PRO A 66 -0.02 11.17 29.04
N SER A 67 -1.11 10.80 29.72
CA SER A 67 -2.23 10.05 29.13
C SER A 67 -3.17 10.93 28.30
N GLU A 68 -3.10 12.26 28.45
CA GLU A 68 -3.91 13.22 27.71
C GLU A 68 -3.39 13.51 26.29
N LEU A 69 -2.20 13.01 25.96
CA LEU A 69 -1.57 13.24 24.66
C LEU A 69 -1.58 11.96 23.81
N PRO A 70 -1.77 12.08 22.48
CA PRO A 70 -1.66 10.93 21.58
C PRO A 70 -0.22 10.43 21.55
N ASP A 71 -0.04 9.18 21.13
CA ASP A 71 1.29 8.62 20.92
C ASP A 71 2.05 9.42 19.84
N PRO A 72 3.22 10.02 20.15
CA PRO A 72 3.97 10.82 19.20
C PRO A 72 4.57 9.99 18.06
N PHE A 73 4.72 8.67 18.22
CA PHE A 73 5.36 7.81 17.23
C PHE A 73 4.38 6.96 16.42
N GLU A 74 3.09 6.90 16.80
CA GLU A 74 2.07 6.17 16.03
C GLU A 74 2.04 6.58 14.54
N PRO A 75 2.10 7.86 14.16
CA PRO A 75 2.11 8.24 12.75
C PRO A 75 3.34 7.70 11.99
N LEU A 76 4.49 7.58 12.66
CA LEU A 76 5.71 7.05 12.07
C LEU A 76 5.63 5.52 11.91
N ILE A 77 5.05 4.83 12.88
CA ILE A 77 4.82 3.37 12.82
C ILE A 77 3.87 3.05 11.66
N VAL A 78 2.75 3.76 11.58
CA VAL A 78 1.76 3.64 10.49
C VAL A 78 2.39 3.87 9.10
N LEU A 79 3.32 4.82 8.99
CA LEU A 79 4.07 5.10 7.77
C LEU A 79 4.99 3.92 7.39
N PHE A 80 5.73 3.37 8.34
CA PHE A 80 6.63 2.24 8.12
C PHE A 80 5.89 0.94 7.78
N GLU A 81 4.75 0.68 8.43
CA GLU A 81 3.89 -0.46 8.12
C GLU A 81 3.36 -0.42 6.68
N ARG A 82 3.24 0.78 6.10
CA ARG A 82 2.85 1.00 4.69
C ARG A 82 4.03 1.00 3.72
N GLY A 83 5.21 0.58 4.16
CA GLY A 83 6.40 0.43 3.33
C GLY A 83 7.10 1.74 2.96
N SER A 84 6.70 2.86 3.56
CA SER A 84 7.33 4.16 3.34
C SER A 84 8.45 4.41 4.34
N LEU A 85 9.32 5.37 4.03
CA LEU A 85 10.47 5.75 4.85
C LEU A 85 10.40 7.22 5.23
N PHE A 86 10.98 7.54 6.38
CA PHE A 86 11.03 8.88 6.91
C PHE A 86 12.46 9.23 7.32
N SER A 87 12.90 10.43 6.93
CA SER A 87 14.15 11.02 7.41
C SER A 87 13.99 12.53 7.59
N SER A 88 14.61 13.09 8.63
CA SER A 88 14.58 14.54 8.85
C SER A 88 15.81 15.02 9.61
N GLU A 89 16.97 15.00 8.96
CA GLU A 89 18.19 15.60 9.52
C GLU A 89 19.00 16.41 8.48
N GLY A 90 19.58 17.50 8.96
CA GLY A 90 20.65 18.25 8.27
C GLY A 90 20.27 19.11 7.06
N SER A 91 19.15 18.85 6.39
CA SER A 91 18.80 19.53 5.13
C SER A 91 17.78 20.68 5.27
N GLY A 92 17.10 20.79 6.42
CA GLY A 92 15.95 21.68 6.58
C GLY A 92 14.66 21.16 5.93
N TYR A 93 14.67 19.92 5.45
CA TYR A 93 13.52 19.21 4.88
C TYR A 93 13.20 17.95 5.72
N ILE A 94 11.93 17.55 5.64
CA ILE A 94 11.42 16.25 6.00
C ILE A 94 11.36 15.46 4.69
N ASP A 95 12.04 14.33 4.62
CA ASP A 95 11.97 13.40 3.51
C ASP A 95 10.98 12.29 3.84
N VAL A 96 10.01 12.08 2.95
CA VAL A 96 9.10 10.94 2.96
C VAL A 96 9.20 10.26 1.60
N ASP A 97 9.86 9.10 1.56
CA ASP A 97 10.06 8.31 0.34
C ASP A 97 10.63 9.12 -0.86
N GLY A 98 11.62 9.98 -0.59
CA GLY A 98 12.25 10.85 -1.59
C GLY A 98 11.49 12.15 -1.89
N LEU A 99 10.33 12.38 -1.27
CA LEU A 99 9.62 13.66 -1.32
C LEU A 99 10.11 14.58 -0.19
N GLY A 100 10.80 15.65 -0.58
CA GLY A 100 11.25 16.69 0.34
C GLY A 100 10.16 17.71 0.66
N ILE A 101 9.70 17.73 1.91
CA ILE A 101 8.80 18.73 2.48
C ILE A 101 9.62 19.71 3.31
N ARG A 102 9.49 21.02 3.11
CA ARG A 102 10.20 21.99 3.97
C ARG A 102 9.85 21.74 5.42
N ARG A 103 10.83 21.51 6.30
CA ARG A 103 10.56 21.28 7.72
C ARG A 103 9.88 22.51 8.30
N GLY A 104 10.57 23.65 8.46
CA GLY A 104 9.97 24.82 9.12
C GLY A 104 9.87 24.62 10.64
N ARG A 105 9.02 25.40 11.33
CA ARG A 105 8.77 25.28 12.77
C ARG A 105 7.44 24.56 13.02
N PHE A 106 7.30 23.87 14.14
CA PHE A 106 6.03 23.19 14.46
C PHE A 106 4.82 24.13 14.44
N VAL A 107 5.00 25.42 14.80
CA VAL A 107 3.94 26.43 14.77
C VAL A 107 3.42 26.71 13.37
N ASP A 108 4.24 26.50 12.35
CA ASP A 108 3.86 26.67 10.94
C ASP A 108 2.94 25.50 10.47
N TYR A 109 2.85 24.43 11.28
CA TYR A 109 2.06 23.22 11.04
C TYR A 109 0.97 23.00 12.09
N LEU A 110 0.76 23.95 13.00
CA LEU A 110 -0.39 23.93 13.90
C LEU A 110 -1.63 24.27 13.07
N GLN A 111 -2.42 23.26 12.75
CA GLN A 111 -3.73 23.38 12.12
C GLN A 111 -4.71 22.54 12.93
N ASP A 112 -5.96 23.00 13.03
CA ASP A 112 -6.99 22.28 13.79
C ASP A 112 -7.50 21.04 13.06
N GLU A 113 -7.47 21.04 11.73
CA GLU A 113 -7.91 19.93 10.89
C GLU A 113 -6.72 19.21 10.22
N PRO A 114 -6.57 17.88 10.39
CA PRO A 114 -5.60 17.10 9.67
C PRO A 114 -5.79 17.22 8.15
N ARG A 115 -4.70 17.38 7.40
CA ARG A 115 -4.75 17.45 5.91
C ARG A 115 -5.01 16.10 5.24
N ALA A 116 -4.93 15.01 6.00
CA ALA A 116 -5.17 13.66 5.57
C ALA A 116 -5.80 12.87 6.72
N PRO A 117 -6.50 11.76 6.43
CA PRO A 117 -7.01 10.89 7.48
C PRO A 117 -5.90 10.38 8.41
N VAL A 118 -6.25 10.13 9.67
CA VAL A 118 -5.29 9.75 10.72
C VAL A 118 -5.59 8.40 11.35
N ASP A 119 -6.77 7.83 11.13
CA ASP A 119 -7.09 6.46 11.51
C ASP A 119 -6.80 5.47 10.38
N ARG A 120 -6.58 4.21 10.77
CA ARG A 120 -6.16 3.14 9.87
C ARG A 120 -7.18 2.83 8.77
N GLU A 121 -8.48 2.88 9.08
CA GLU A 121 -9.53 2.52 8.13
C GLU A 121 -9.60 3.54 6.98
N GLN A 122 -9.61 4.82 7.31
CA GLN A 122 -9.63 5.88 6.30
C GLN A 122 -8.31 5.96 5.51
N LEU A 123 -7.18 5.61 6.12
CA LEU A 123 -5.90 5.48 5.40
C LEU A 123 -5.93 4.32 4.40
N ASN A 124 -6.47 3.17 4.79
CA ASN A 124 -6.65 2.03 3.88
C ASN A 124 -7.58 2.41 2.71
N ASP A 125 -8.67 3.12 2.98
CA ASP A 125 -9.56 3.63 1.92
C ASP A 125 -8.84 4.58 0.95
N LEU A 126 -7.97 5.44 1.47
CA LEU A 126 -7.14 6.32 0.65
C LEU A 126 -6.16 5.52 -0.22
N ASP A 127 -5.49 4.51 0.35
CA ASP A 127 -4.55 3.65 -0.36
C ASP A 127 -5.21 2.91 -1.53
N TRP A 128 -6.42 2.36 -1.32
CA TRP A 128 -7.22 1.73 -2.37
C TRP A 128 -7.63 2.72 -3.47
N ARG A 129 -8.01 3.95 -3.12
CA ARG A 129 -8.33 5.00 -4.10
C ARG A 129 -7.11 5.43 -4.92
N VAL A 130 -5.94 5.53 -4.28
CA VAL A 130 -4.68 5.86 -4.94
C VAL A 130 -4.26 4.72 -5.88
N LEU A 131 -4.40 3.46 -5.45
CA LEU A 131 -4.17 2.30 -6.31
C LEU A 131 -5.08 2.32 -7.54
N ALA A 132 -6.37 2.62 -7.37
CA ALA A 132 -7.30 2.76 -8.48
C ALA A 132 -6.80 3.78 -9.51
N ASP A 133 -6.54 5.03 -9.09
CA ASP A 133 -6.07 6.09 -9.98
C ASP A 133 -4.76 5.72 -10.70
N ARG A 134 -3.82 5.08 -10.00
CA ARG A 134 -2.55 4.60 -10.56
C ARG A 134 -2.76 3.49 -11.58
N LEU A 135 -3.58 2.49 -11.27
CA LEU A 135 -3.91 1.39 -12.17
C LEU A 135 -4.63 1.89 -13.43
N ALA A 136 -5.57 2.82 -13.30
CA ALA A 136 -6.21 3.46 -14.44
C ALA A 136 -5.19 4.14 -15.37
N LYS A 137 -4.25 4.89 -14.79
CA LYS A 137 -3.18 5.57 -15.55
C LYS A 137 -2.22 4.61 -16.23
N GLU A 138 -1.92 3.47 -15.61
CA GLU A 138 -1.13 2.41 -16.25
C GLU A 138 -1.89 1.78 -17.40
N ILE A 139 -3.13 1.33 -17.15
CA ILE A 139 -3.98 0.73 -18.17
C ILE A 139 -4.11 1.66 -19.37
N ALA A 140 -4.46 2.93 -19.19
CA ALA A 140 -4.59 3.88 -20.30
C ALA A 140 -3.34 4.03 -21.19
N GLY A 141 -2.16 3.71 -20.66
CA GLY A 141 -0.88 3.80 -21.36
C GLY A 141 -0.32 2.47 -21.88
N LEU A 142 -1.05 1.35 -21.81
CA LEU A 142 -0.54 0.04 -22.19
C LEU A 142 -0.41 -0.14 -23.70
N ASP A 143 0.76 -0.61 -24.12
CA ASP A 143 0.99 -1.13 -25.47
C ASP A 143 0.26 -2.46 -25.69
N SER A 144 -0.04 -2.76 -26.96
CA SER A 144 -0.61 -4.05 -27.38
C SER A 144 0.34 -5.21 -27.00
N GLY A 145 -0.24 -6.34 -26.62
CA GLY A 145 0.47 -7.57 -26.27
C GLY A 145 1.04 -7.58 -24.85
N ILE A 146 0.62 -6.67 -23.97
CA ILE A 146 0.99 -6.68 -22.55
C ILE A 146 -0.04 -7.48 -21.74
N GLU A 147 0.45 -8.31 -20.84
CA GLU A 147 -0.32 -9.01 -19.82
C GLU A 147 0.12 -8.54 -18.44
N ILE A 148 -0.84 -8.27 -17.55
CA ILE A 148 -0.61 -7.86 -16.16
C ILE A 148 -1.36 -8.81 -15.24
N THR A 149 -0.66 -9.36 -14.26
CA THR A 149 -1.26 -10.16 -13.19
C THR A 149 -1.14 -9.38 -11.88
N LEU A 150 -2.26 -9.17 -11.18
CA LEU A 150 -2.29 -8.62 -9.81
C LEU A 150 -2.66 -9.73 -8.84
N SER A 151 -1.87 -9.92 -7.78
CA SER A 151 -2.11 -10.97 -6.77
C SER A 151 -1.58 -10.57 -5.41
N ALA A 152 -1.90 -11.36 -4.37
CA ALA A 152 -1.28 -11.22 -3.07
C ALA A 152 0.21 -11.62 -3.09
N SER A 153 1.02 -11.02 -2.21
CA SER A 153 2.47 -11.21 -2.09
C SER A 153 2.87 -12.51 -1.39
N SER A 154 1.95 -13.18 -0.68
CA SER A 154 2.26 -14.39 0.09
C SER A 154 2.03 -15.68 -0.71
N GLY A 155 3.14 -16.35 -1.06
CA GLY A 155 3.30 -17.82 -1.03
C GLY A 155 2.41 -18.67 -1.94
N ALA A 156 2.82 -18.83 -3.20
CA ALA A 156 2.61 -19.98 -4.09
C ALA A 156 1.18 -20.47 -4.41
N ASP A 157 0.14 -20.05 -3.70
CA ASP A 157 -1.25 -20.37 -4.07
C ASP A 157 -1.82 -19.21 -4.89
N HIS A 158 -1.42 -19.15 -6.16
CA HIS A 158 -1.93 -18.24 -7.19
C HIS A 158 -3.38 -18.56 -7.58
N ARG A 159 -4.23 -18.99 -6.64
CA ARG A 159 -5.62 -19.38 -6.93
C ARG A 159 -6.54 -18.17 -7.08
N GLN A 160 -6.10 -17.01 -6.61
CA GLN A 160 -6.82 -15.75 -6.72
C GLN A 160 -5.91 -14.67 -7.34
N TYR A 161 -6.30 -14.16 -8.50
CA TYR A 161 -5.58 -13.06 -9.16
C TYR A 161 -6.47 -12.33 -10.16
N VAL A 162 -6.07 -11.11 -10.49
CA VAL A 162 -6.62 -10.37 -11.62
C VAL A 162 -5.65 -10.47 -12.78
N LEU A 163 -6.11 -10.91 -13.94
CA LEU A 163 -5.35 -10.91 -15.18
C LEU A 163 -5.92 -9.82 -16.10
N LEU A 164 -5.06 -8.92 -16.59
CA LEU A 164 -5.40 -7.95 -17.62
C LEU A 164 -4.58 -8.27 -18.86
N SER A 165 -5.24 -8.50 -19.99
CA SER A 165 -4.59 -8.77 -21.27
C SER A 165 -4.95 -7.69 -22.27
N ARG A 166 -3.94 -6.94 -22.71
CA ARG A 166 -4.07 -5.89 -23.70
C ARG A 166 -3.78 -6.45 -25.09
N GLU A 167 -4.77 -6.44 -25.98
CA GLU A 167 -4.64 -6.85 -27.39
C GLU A 167 -4.49 -5.62 -28.30
N GLU A 168 -4.67 -5.73 -29.62
CA GLU A 168 -4.64 -4.53 -30.48
C GLU A 168 -5.89 -3.66 -30.26
N ARG A 169 -7.08 -4.28 -30.29
CA ARG A 169 -8.39 -3.59 -30.27
C ARG A 169 -9.25 -3.90 -29.05
N GLU A 170 -8.68 -4.61 -28.08
CA GLU A 170 -9.42 -5.08 -26.92
C GLU A 170 -8.56 -4.96 -25.65
N LEU A 171 -9.24 -4.78 -24.52
CA LEU A 171 -8.74 -5.08 -23.19
C LEU A 171 -9.62 -6.19 -22.62
N ALA A 172 -9.01 -7.32 -22.27
CA ALA A 172 -9.66 -8.41 -21.56
C ALA A 172 -9.21 -8.39 -20.10
N VAL A 173 -10.14 -8.61 -19.17
CA VAL A 173 -9.86 -8.72 -17.75
C VAL A 173 -10.51 -9.96 -17.20
N VAL A 174 -9.74 -10.76 -16.46
CA VAL A 174 -10.20 -12.01 -15.84
C VAL A 174 -9.94 -11.93 -14.34
N LEU A 175 -10.98 -12.12 -13.54
CA LEU A 175 -10.87 -12.43 -12.13
C LEU A 175 -10.79 -13.95 -12.03
N VAL A 176 -9.67 -14.45 -11.49
CA VAL A 176 -9.50 -15.87 -11.19
C VAL A 176 -9.70 -16.04 -9.69
N GLU A 177 -10.52 -17.01 -9.34
CA GLU A 177 -11.05 -17.23 -8.00
C GLU A 177 -10.89 -18.71 -7.61
N ASP A 178 -10.72 -18.95 -6.31
CA ASP A 178 -11.05 -20.26 -5.75
C ASP A 178 -12.55 -20.33 -5.38
N ASP A 179 -13.02 -21.54 -5.06
CA ASP A 179 -14.42 -21.77 -4.68
C ASP A 179 -14.90 -20.92 -3.50
N SER A 180 -14.00 -20.51 -2.59
CA SER A 180 -14.33 -19.70 -1.42
C SER A 180 -14.42 -18.20 -1.72
N ALA A 181 -13.70 -17.73 -2.74
CA ALA A 181 -13.75 -16.35 -3.21
C ALA A 181 -14.90 -16.12 -4.19
N ALA A 182 -15.29 -17.13 -4.98
CA ALA A 182 -16.27 -16.94 -6.05
C ALA A 182 -17.62 -16.38 -5.58
N ALA A 183 -18.13 -16.87 -4.43
CA ALA A 183 -19.35 -16.33 -3.83
C ALA A 183 -19.16 -14.88 -3.37
N ARG A 184 -18.03 -14.57 -2.72
CA ARG A 184 -17.73 -13.22 -2.21
C ARG A 184 -17.51 -12.22 -3.34
N VAL A 185 -16.84 -12.61 -4.42
CA VAL A 185 -16.67 -11.76 -5.60
C VAL A 185 -18.02 -11.54 -6.26
N SER A 186 -18.82 -12.59 -6.49
CA SER A 186 -20.14 -12.43 -7.10
C SER A 186 -21.06 -11.49 -6.29
N GLU A 187 -21.09 -11.65 -4.96
CA GLU A 187 -21.84 -10.77 -4.05
C GLU A 187 -21.32 -9.33 -4.11
N SER A 188 -20.00 -9.15 -3.96
CA SER A 188 -19.29 -7.86 -4.04
C SER A 188 -19.56 -7.12 -5.35
N LEU A 189 -19.52 -7.82 -6.49
CA LEU A 189 -19.85 -7.28 -7.80
C LEU A 189 -21.33 -6.88 -7.87
N SER A 190 -22.24 -7.67 -7.30
CA SER A 190 -23.68 -7.36 -7.30
C SER A 190 -24.06 -6.16 -6.42
N GLU A 191 -23.38 -5.97 -5.28
CA GLU A 191 -23.65 -4.84 -4.37
C GLU A 191 -23.03 -3.52 -4.86
N GLY A 192 -21.90 -3.59 -5.57
CA GLY A 192 -21.11 -2.42 -5.96
C GLY A 192 -21.36 -1.89 -7.39
N MET A 193 -22.09 -2.60 -8.23
CA MET A 193 -22.18 -2.29 -9.68
C MET A 193 -23.58 -1.93 -10.16
N GLN A 194 -23.64 -1.08 -11.19
CA GLN A 194 -24.85 -0.92 -11.99
C GLN A 194 -25.16 -2.24 -12.73
N GLU A 195 -26.42 -2.64 -12.78
CA GLU A 195 -26.86 -3.92 -13.39
C GLU A 195 -26.31 -4.12 -14.82
N SER A 196 -26.27 -3.07 -15.64
CA SER A 196 -25.75 -3.13 -17.01
C SER A 196 -24.24 -3.43 -17.07
N TRP A 197 -23.48 -2.99 -16.06
CA TRP A 197 -22.06 -3.25 -15.94
C TRP A 197 -21.80 -4.66 -15.40
N ALA A 198 -22.56 -5.10 -14.40
CA ALA A 198 -22.49 -6.48 -13.91
C ALA A 198 -22.75 -7.50 -15.03
N ALA A 199 -23.71 -7.22 -15.93
CA ALA A 199 -23.99 -8.07 -17.10
C ALA A 199 -22.85 -8.14 -18.14
N SER A 200 -21.85 -7.25 -18.06
CA SER A 200 -20.66 -7.28 -18.93
C SER A 200 -19.61 -8.29 -18.45
N TRP A 201 -19.78 -8.86 -17.26
CA TRP A 201 -18.94 -9.92 -16.72
C TRP A 201 -19.60 -11.28 -16.95
N ARG A 202 -18.83 -12.25 -17.44
CA ARG A 202 -19.31 -13.60 -17.73
C ARG A 202 -18.44 -14.65 -17.05
N HIS A 203 -19.07 -15.70 -16.56
CA HIS A 203 -18.32 -16.88 -16.14
C HIS A 203 -17.69 -17.57 -17.35
N VAL A 204 -16.45 -18.00 -17.19
CA VAL A 204 -15.71 -18.78 -18.17
C VAL A 204 -15.39 -20.13 -17.55
N ASP A 205 -15.96 -21.19 -18.13
CA ASP A 205 -15.64 -22.55 -17.74
C ASP A 205 -14.17 -22.84 -18.09
N ALA A 206 -13.39 -23.17 -17.08
CA ALA A 206 -11.99 -23.55 -17.25
C ALA A 206 -11.77 -24.98 -16.73
N PRO A 207 -11.11 -25.85 -17.52
CA PRO A 207 -10.87 -27.25 -17.13
C PRO A 207 -9.86 -27.39 -15.97
N ASP A 208 -9.25 -26.28 -15.55
CA ASP A 208 -8.31 -26.22 -14.43
C ASP A 208 -8.99 -26.12 -13.05
N GLY A 209 -10.33 -26.10 -13.02
CA GLY A 209 -11.12 -26.10 -11.78
C GLY A 209 -11.17 -24.75 -11.06
N HIS A 210 -10.70 -23.68 -11.70
CA HIS A 210 -10.83 -22.31 -11.19
C HIS A 210 -12.12 -21.66 -11.66
N ASN A 211 -12.76 -20.90 -10.78
CA ASN A 211 -13.85 -20.00 -11.18
C ASN A 211 -13.23 -18.77 -11.83
N LYS A 212 -13.73 -18.42 -13.02
CA LYS A 212 -13.23 -17.27 -13.78
C LYS A 212 -14.38 -16.37 -14.18
N LEU A 213 -14.31 -15.11 -13.79
CA LEU A 213 -15.17 -14.05 -14.34
C LEU A 213 -14.37 -13.21 -15.32
N GLU A 214 -14.85 -13.09 -16.55
CA GLU A 214 -14.21 -12.34 -17.61
C GLU A 214 -15.07 -11.14 -18.04
N CYS A 215 -14.43 -10.00 -18.25
CA CYS A 215 -14.97 -8.85 -18.96
C CYS A 215 -14.06 -8.49 -20.14
N ARG A 216 -14.65 -8.17 -21.29
CA ARG A 216 -13.92 -7.69 -22.48
C ARG A 216 -14.49 -6.36 -22.92
N MET A 217 -13.61 -5.44 -23.31
CA MET A 217 -14.00 -4.12 -23.80
C MET A 217 -13.16 -3.68 -24.99
N THR A 218 -13.79 -2.91 -25.89
CA THR A 218 -13.10 -2.30 -27.02
C THR A 218 -12.05 -1.31 -26.54
N TRP A 219 -10.92 -1.27 -27.23
CA TRP A 219 -9.84 -0.34 -26.95
C TRP A 219 -9.84 0.88 -27.87
N PRO A 220 -9.52 2.09 -27.36
CA PRO A 220 -9.36 2.40 -25.94
C PRO A 220 -10.73 2.46 -25.24
N PRO A 221 -10.83 2.02 -23.97
CA PRO A 221 -12.03 2.27 -23.20
C PRO A 221 -12.23 3.77 -22.99
N SER A 222 -13.48 4.21 -22.87
CA SER A 222 -13.76 5.59 -22.41
C SER A 222 -13.33 5.78 -20.95
N ASP A 223 -13.08 7.03 -20.54
CA ASP A 223 -12.71 7.34 -19.14
C ASP A 223 -13.71 6.79 -18.13
N GLY A 224 -15.01 6.81 -18.47
CA GLY A 224 -16.07 6.23 -17.64
C GLY A 224 -15.96 4.71 -17.50
N GLN A 225 -15.71 4.00 -18.61
CA GLN A 225 -15.51 2.55 -18.59
C GLN A 225 -14.24 2.16 -17.85
N LEU A 226 -13.15 2.91 -18.04
CA LEU A 226 -11.88 2.67 -17.36
C LEU A 226 -12.00 2.89 -15.84
N LYS A 227 -12.66 3.97 -15.42
CA LYS A 227 -12.95 4.22 -14.01
C LYS A 227 -13.79 3.08 -13.43
N GLN A 228 -14.86 2.70 -14.11
CA GLN A 228 -15.75 1.64 -13.64
C GLN A 228 -15.05 0.28 -13.55
N LEU A 229 -14.20 -0.05 -14.54
CA LEU A 229 -13.34 -1.23 -14.49
C LEU A 229 -12.45 -1.21 -13.27
N VAL A 230 -11.66 -0.16 -13.08
CA VAL A 230 -10.68 -0.09 -12.00
C VAL A 230 -11.34 -0.11 -10.63
N ASP A 231 -12.46 0.59 -10.45
CA ASP A 231 -13.26 0.55 -9.22
C ASP A 231 -13.73 -0.90 -8.94
N THR A 232 -14.14 -1.63 -9.99
CA THR A 232 -14.51 -3.04 -9.90
C THR A 232 -13.34 -3.91 -9.45
N LEU A 233 -12.15 -3.71 -10.04
CA LEU A 233 -10.97 -4.50 -9.70
C LEU A 233 -10.54 -4.25 -8.25
N VAL A 234 -10.54 -2.99 -7.80
CA VAL A 234 -10.25 -2.65 -6.41
C VAL A 234 -11.28 -3.26 -5.47
N HIS A 235 -12.56 -3.24 -5.83
CA HIS A 235 -13.61 -3.85 -5.00
C HIS A 235 -13.47 -5.38 -4.93
N ALA A 236 -13.17 -6.04 -6.05
CA ALA A 236 -12.90 -7.48 -6.10
C ALA A 236 -11.66 -7.87 -5.29
N LEU A 237 -10.54 -7.15 -5.46
CA LEU A 237 -9.32 -7.38 -4.68
C LEU A 237 -9.58 -7.20 -3.17
N ARG A 238 -10.27 -6.13 -2.78
CA ARG A 238 -10.50 -5.80 -1.38
C ARG A 238 -11.51 -6.72 -0.70
N ARG A 239 -12.71 -6.83 -1.25
CA ARG A 239 -13.84 -7.56 -0.64
C ARG A 239 -13.90 -9.02 -1.10
N GLY A 240 -13.69 -9.24 -2.38
CA GLY A 240 -13.77 -10.57 -2.99
C GLY A 240 -12.61 -11.47 -2.57
N PHE A 241 -11.37 -11.01 -2.75
CA PHE A 241 -10.18 -11.76 -2.33
C PHE A 241 -9.88 -11.61 -0.83
N GLY A 242 -10.45 -10.59 -0.18
CA GLY A 242 -10.27 -10.35 1.26
C GLY A 242 -8.93 -9.69 1.59
N LEU A 243 -8.44 -8.83 0.70
CA LEU A 243 -7.24 -8.03 0.94
C LEU A 243 -7.64 -6.75 1.66
N ASP A 244 -7.30 -6.64 2.94
CA ASP A 244 -7.62 -5.43 3.71
C ASP A 244 -6.73 -4.25 3.34
N GLU A 245 -5.49 -4.52 2.93
CA GLU A 245 -4.44 -3.54 2.67
C GLU A 245 -3.73 -3.78 1.33
N THR A 246 -3.36 -2.70 0.64
CA THR A 246 -2.68 -2.77 -0.66
C THR A 246 -1.20 -3.16 -0.56
N GLY A 247 -0.58 -3.06 0.63
CA GLY A 247 0.83 -3.43 0.83
C GLY A 247 1.13 -4.91 0.56
N ASN A 248 0.10 -5.75 0.66
CA ASN A 248 0.20 -7.17 0.32
C ASN A 248 -0.06 -7.45 -1.16
N LEU A 249 -0.33 -6.45 -2.00
CA LEU A 249 -0.46 -6.64 -3.44
C LEU A 249 0.91 -6.60 -4.12
N CYS A 250 1.08 -7.49 -5.07
CA CYS A 250 2.18 -7.46 -6.01
C CYS A 250 1.63 -7.56 -7.44
N TYR A 251 2.50 -7.27 -8.40
CA TYR A 251 2.13 -7.43 -9.80
C TYR A 251 3.22 -8.11 -10.60
N GLU A 252 2.80 -8.81 -11.64
CA GLU A 252 3.65 -9.20 -12.75
C GLU A 252 3.15 -8.50 -14.01
N ALA A 253 4.06 -8.02 -14.86
CA ALA A 253 3.69 -7.55 -16.19
C ALA A 253 4.67 -8.08 -17.23
N LEU A 254 4.15 -8.68 -18.31
CA LEU A 254 4.92 -9.33 -19.36
C LEU A 254 4.46 -8.90 -20.75
N GLN A 255 5.38 -8.82 -21.70
CA GLN A 255 5.04 -8.81 -23.12
C GLN A 255 4.82 -10.25 -23.58
N ARG A 256 3.62 -10.58 -24.06
CA ARG A 256 3.12 -11.94 -24.26
C ARG A 256 3.97 -12.76 -25.25
N GLU A 257 4.46 -12.15 -26.32
CA GLU A 257 5.20 -12.86 -27.37
C GLU A 257 6.64 -13.22 -26.97
N SER A 258 7.29 -12.32 -26.23
CA SER A 258 8.71 -12.40 -25.87
C SER A 258 8.92 -12.91 -24.44
N GLY A 259 7.90 -12.82 -23.59
CA GLY A 259 8.01 -13.05 -22.14
C GLY A 259 8.83 -11.98 -21.42
N LYS A 260 9.11 -10.84 -22.05
CA LYS A 260 9.90 -9.78 -21.45
C LYS A 260 9.11 -9.08 -20.34
N ALA A 261 9.70 -8.97 -19.15
CA ALA A 261 9.12 -8.22 -18.05
C ALA A 261 8.98 -6.72 -18.38
N ILE A 262 7.82 -6.17 -18.03
CA ILE A 262 7.44 -4.77 -18.20
C ILE A 262 7.40 -4.08 -16.84
N TRP A 263 8.00 -2.91 -16.77
CA TRP A 263 7.97 -2.06 -15.59
C TRP A 263 6.77 -1.11 -15.66
N LEU A 264 5.97 -1.06 -14.59
CA LEU A 264 4.77 -0.22 -14.46
C LEU A 264 5.03 0.82 -13.34
N PRO A 265 5.75 1.92 -13.65
CA PRO A 265 6.31 2.83 -12.64
C PRO A 265 5.26 3.60 -11.83
N ARG A 266 4.06 3.80 -12.39
CA ARG A 266 2.96 4.54 -11.76
C ARG A 266 2.17 3.66 -10.81
N LEU A 267 2.20 2.33 -10.99
CA LEU A 267 1.40 1.40 -10.19
C LEU A 267 1.77 1.44 -8.69
N GLY A 268 3.04 1.67 -8.39
CA GLY A 268 3.54 1.77 -7.01
C GLY A 268 3.36 0.48 -6.20
N LEU A 269 3.28 -0.66 -6.89
CA LEU A 269 3.28 -2.01 -6.31
C LEU A 269 4.64 -2.67 -6.53
N THR A 270 4.94 -3.69 -5.74
CA THR A 270 6.18 -4.48 -5.90
C THR A 270 6.07 -5.39 -7.13
N PRO A 271 7.01 -5.30 -8.10
CA PRO A 271 7.05 -6.22 -9.23
C PRO A 271 7.53 -7.60 -8.77
N GLN A 272 6.81 -8.65 -9.13
CA GLN A 272 7.28 -10.03 -9.04
C GLN A 272 8.14 -10.35 -10.26
N ARG A 273 9.32 -10.93 -10.02
CA ARG A 273 10.11 -11.53 -11.09
C ARG A 273 9.67 -12.97 -11.25
N THR A 274 9.07 -13.35 -12.38
CA THR A 274 8.85 -14.76 -12.64
C THR A 274 10.12 -15.50 -13.02
N THR A 275 10.20 -16.73 -12.52
CA THR A 275 11.06 -17.79 -13.01
C THR A 275 10.51 -18.46 -14.28
N ARG A 276 9.47 -17.91 -14.93
CA ARG A 276 8.91 -18.35 -16.22
C ARG A 276 9.83 -18.03 -17.42
N ALA A 277 11.14 -17.99 -17.20
CA ALA A 277 12.10 -18.17 -18.27
C ALA A 277 12.07 -19.64 -18.70
N LYS A 278 11.21 -19.93 -19.70
CA LYS A 278 11.24 -21.07 -20.63
C LYS A 278 11.79 -22.39 -20.04
N GLN A 279 10.91 -23.31 -19.67
CA GLN A 279 11.26 -24.73 -19.84
C GLN A 279 11.17 -25.03 -21.34
N PRO A 280 12.25 -25.54 -21.97
CA PRO A 280 12.28 -25.93 -23.38
C PRO A 280 11.39 -27.13 -23.69
#